data_AF-A0A955XMP1-F1
#
_entry.id   AF-A0A955XMP1-F1
#
_cell.length_a   1.000
_cell.length_b   1.000
_cell.length_c   1.000
_cell.angle_alpha   90.00
_cell.angle_beta   90.00
_cell.angle_gamma   90.00
#
_symmetry.space_group_name_H-M   'P 1'
#
loop_
_entity.id
_entity.type
_entity.pdbx_description
1 polymer ?
#
loop_
_entity_poly.entity_id
_entity_poly.type
_entity_poly.pdbx_seq_one_letter_code
_entity_poly.pdbx_strand_id
1 'polypeptide(L)'
;APPPADGSPRDGSPPRDATPADAATPPDAALADGDGDGVPDDADNCVAAPNPTQRDADGDGLGDACDVGDADGDGVPDRDDPCPGVAGAVDDTDGDGFGDACDVCPRDADPDQADADGDGIGDRCEIPGDDDADGVPDRSDLCPRVANPAQTDTDGDGRGDACDVCPLVVDPDQADGDGDGLGDACDPCPVEPIGAADHTDADGDGQPVCAGDCDDDDAARWLGSPELCDGADNDCDEGVDEGFPGLGEPCSGGLGLCETPGVVVCASFVSTRCNAVAPMGRLEDCTGIDDDCDGRVDEGQLPCCAPGTSRPCGIERGLCTRGRQICGPAAGWAQCDGVGPEEEVCDGLDNDCDGVVDEGLAPIECGVGACRHAVPACLGGEPVACTDPLRGQAIETCNGIDDDCDGRVDETFDLQRDPANCGGCGQPCAGTCADGLCDGVLRFSGIRQAVPDARTRSWEVCYDGDYEARDAVLADAFLAACEGSHIMVGCRPRGAPNWALLAQGERDEVFRDVGAAADAIHEHNGVGWYYNAASSIGFASPGAEVNRVTCDIAGAEDPTRLCWHMSGNRLTAGYRCGAVRSIFDDSYERRVWRLR
;
A
#
# COMPACT_ATOMS: atom_id res chain seq x y z
N ALA A 1 25.26 -26.76 57.43
CA ALA A 1 24.31 -27.43 58.37
C ALA A 1 22.92 -27.31 57.76
N PRO A 2 22.10 -28.37 57.87
CA PRO A 2 21.33 -29.00 56.79
C PRO A 2 19.83 -28.61 56.90
N PRO A 3 18.80 -29.31 56.36
CA PRO A 3 18.69 -30.46 55.44
C PRO A 3 17.59 -30.17 54.33
N PRO A 4 16.73 -31.10 53.85
CA PRO A 4 17.00 -31.97 52.70
C PRO A 4 15.83 -32.15 51.67
N ALA A 5 16.21 -32.80 50.57
CA ALA A 5 15.58 -33.90 49.83
C ALA A 5 14.09 -34.27 50.01
N ASP A 6 13.42 -34.60 48.90
CA ASP A 6 13.01 -35.98 48.50
C ASP A 6 12.35 -35.88 47.11
N GLY A 7 12.39 -36.80 46.14
CA GLY A 7 12.87 -38.18 46.05
C GLY A 7 12.35 -38.70 44.69
N SER A 8 13.20 -39.23 43.81
CA SER A 8 13.37 -40.68 43.59
C SER A 8 12.48 -41.23 42.42
N PRO A 9 12.77 -42.39 41.78
CA PRO A 9 13.77 -42.51 40.69
C PRO A 9 13.46 -43.62 39.61
N ARG A 10 14.48 -43.95 38.77
CA ARG A 10 14.75 -45.26 38.09
C ARG A 10 13.86 -45.65 36.89
N ASP A 11 14.34 -46.30 35.83
CA ASP A 11 15.45 -47.25 35.58
C ASP A 11 16.14 -46.88 34.23
N GLY A 12 17.36 -47.28 33.85
CA GLY A 12 18.31 -48.25 34.39
C GLY A 12 19.38 -48.55 33.31
N SER A 13 20.56 -47.91 33.42
CA SER A 13 21.91 -48.51 33.57
C SER A 13 22.21 -49.96 33.09
N PRO A 14 23.49 -50.40 32.86
CA PRO A 14 24.75 -49.65 32.59
C PRO A 14 25.78 -50.48 31.71
N PRO A 15 27.14 -50.49 31.91
CA PRO A 15 28.13 -50.32 30.81
C PRO A 15 29.18 -51.48 30.75
N ARG A 16 30.30 -51.34 30.01
CA ARG A 16 31.69 -51.64 30.47
C ARG A 16 32.77 -51.52 29.38
N ASP A 17 33.93 -51.03 29.84
CA ASP A 17 35.29 -51.02 29.26
C ASP A 17 35.72 -52.27 28.46
N ALA A 18 36.51 -52.05 27.41
CA ALA A 18 37.90 -52.55 27.27
C ALA A 18 38.41 -52.40 25.82
N THR A 19 39.59 -51.82 25.61
CA THR A 19 40.42 -52.09 24.42
C THR A 19 41.15 -53.42 24.61
N PRO A 20 41.46 -54.20 23.55
CA PRO A 20 42.75 -54.01 22.88
C PRO A 20 42.79 -54.32 21.36
N ALA A 21 43.91 -53.87 20.78
CA ALA A 21 44.52 -54.08 19.47
C ALA A 21 44.22 -55.36 18.65
N ASP A 22 44.49 -55.20 17.35
CA ASP A 22 44.81 -56.19 16.33
C ASP A 22 43.66 -57.01 15.70
N ALA A 23 43.03 -56.40 14.69
CA ALA A 23 42.65 -57.13 13.48
C ALA A 23 43.21 -56.37 12.28
N ALA A 24 44.28 -56.92 11.70
CA ALA A 24 44.86 -56.45 10.45
C ALA A 24 43.80 -56.47 9.34
N THR A 25 43.51 -55.31 8.78
CA THR A 25 42.92 -55.18 7.44
C THR A 25 43.88 -55.82 6.44
N PRO A 26 43.43 -56.69 5.51
CA PRO A 26 44.33 -57.22 4.49
C PRO A 26 44.79 -56.09 3.56
N PRO A 27 46.00 -56.18 2.98
CA PRO A 27 46.52 -55.17 2.07
C PRO A 27 45.77 -55.27 0.73
N ASP A 28 45.47 -54.11 0.15
CA ASP A 28 45.39 -53.84 -1.29
C ASP A 28 45.04 -55.06 -2.16
N ALA A 29 43.76 -55.32 -2.33
CA ALA A 29 43.32 -55.74 -3.66
C ALA A 29 43.45 -54.49 -4.51
N ALA A 30 44.42 -54.45 -5.43
CA ALA A 30 44.34 -53.54 -6.55
C ALA A 30 42.92 -53.69 -7.10
N LEU A 31 42.12 -52.63 -7.01
CA LEU A 31 40.81 -52.65 -7.64
C LEU A 31 41.08 -52.98 -9.10
N ALA A 32 40.34 -53.96 -9.63
CA ALA A 32 40.50 -54.32 -11.01
C ALA A 32 40.20 -53.06 -11.85
N ASP A 33 41.08 -52.77 -12.79
CA ASP A 33 40.97 -51.69 -13.77
C ASP A 33 41.10 -52.41 -15.10
N GLY A 34 39.94 -52.76 -15.65
CA GLY A 34 39.75 -53.71 -16.73
C GLY A 34 40.28 -53.22 -18.06
N ASP A 35 40.31 -51.91 -18.26
CA ASP A 35 40.70 -51.26 -19.50
C ASP A 35 41.94 -50.34 -19.37
N GLY A 36 42.40 -50.09 -18.14
CA GLY A 36 43.68 -49.46 -17.83
C GLY A 36 43.66 -47.94 -17.90
N ASP A 37 42.51 -47.31 -17.70
CA ASP A 37 42.30 -45.87 -17.84
C ASP A 37 42.59 -45.08 -16.54
N GLY A 38 42.80 -45.79 -15.43
CA GLY A 38 43.05 -45.22 -14.11
C GLY A 38 41.82 -45.12 -13.20
N VAL A 39 40.66 -45.59 -13.64
CA VAL A 39 39.42 -45.70 -12.88
C VAL A 39 39.15 -47.17 -12.53
N PRO A 40 38.89 -47.49 -11.25
CA PRO A 40 38.51 -48.85 -10.83
C PRO A 40 37.19 -49.34 -11.44
N ASP A 41 37.11 -50.63 -11.83
CA ASP A 41 35.92 -51.30 -12.40
C ASP A 41 34.62 -51.08 -11.60
N ASP A 42 34.69 -50.86 -10.28
CA ASP A 42 33.53 -50.64 -9.40
C ASP A 42 33.08 -49.17 -9.32
N ALA A 43 33.87 -48.26 -9.88
CA ALA A 43 33.61 -46.83 -10.01
C ALA A 43 33.61 -46.36 -11.48
N ASP A 44 33.87 -47.27 -12.43
CA ASP A 44 33.99 -47.00 -13.85
C ASP A 44 32.63 -47.14 -14.58
N ASN A 45 32.12 -46.03 -15.10
CA ASN A 45 30.89 -45.99 -15.90
C ASN A 45 31.05 -46.55 -17.33
N CYS A 46 32.28 -46.95 -17.70
CA CYS A 46 32.63 -47.65 -18.93
C CYS A 46 33.70 -48.73 -18.73
N VAL A 47 33.47 -49.70 -17.84
CA VAL A 47 34.32 -50.85 -17.43
C VAL A 47 35.18 -51.56 -18.52
N ALA A 48 34.89 -51.39 -19.82
CA ALA A 48 35.63 -51.99 -20.92
C ALA A 48 36.14 -51.00 -21.98
N ALA A 49 35.96 -49.69 -21.79
CA ALA A 49 36.30 -48.64 -22.74
C ALA A 49 36.98 -47.46 -22.01
N PRO A 50 38.30 -47.26 -22.19
CA PRO A 50 39.06 -46.29 -21.40
C PRO A 50 38.50 -44.87 -21.48
N ASN A 51 38.06 -44.32 -20.35
CA ASN A 51 37.50 -42.98 -20.22
C ASN A 51 37.85 -42.33 -18.86
N PRO A 52 39.10 -41.86 -18.68
CA PRO A 52 39.61 -41.39 -17.39
C PRO A 52 38.82 -40.20 -16.78
N THR A 53 38.05 -39.48 -17.60
CA THR A 53 37.23 -38.34 -17.19
C THR A 53 35.86 -38.74 -16.67
N GLN A 54 35.41 -39.97 -16.93
CA GLN A 54 34.11 -40.52 -16.49
C GLN A 54 32.94 -39.61 -16.86
N ARG A 55 33.03 -38.93 -18.00
CA ARG A 55 31.96 -38.05 -18.50
C ARG A 55 30.73 -38.91 -18.84
N ASP A 56 29.56 -38.42 -18.46
CA ASP A 56 28.25 -39.04 -18.54
C ASP A 56 27.27 -37.87 -18.73
N ALA A 57 27.04 -37.51 -20.00
CA ALA A 57 26.37 -36.25 -20.35
C ALA A 57 24.87 -36.24 -19.99
N ASP A 58 24.21 -37.40 -20.03
CA ASP A 58 22.78 -37.55 -19.71
C ASP A 58 22.50 -38.04 -18.27
N GLY A 59 23.54 -38.50 -17.57
CA GLY A 59 23.49 -38.93 -16.18
C GLY A 59 22.79 -40.28 -15.99
N ASP A 60 22.70 -41.12 -17.03
CA ASP A 60 22.05 -42.43 -16.96
C ASP A 60 22.92 -43.52 -16.30
N GLY A 61 24.21 -43.22 -16.09
CA GLY A 61 25.21 -44.09 -15.49
C GLY A 61 26.04 -44.90 -16.48
N LEU A 62 25.87 -44.72 -17.79
CA LEU A 62 26.80 -45.13 -18.85
C LEU A 62 27.64 -43.93 -19.26
N GLY A 63 28.96 -44.08 -19.30
CA GLY A 63 29.81 -42.97 -19.74
C GLY A 63 29.76 -42.76 -21.26
N ASP A 64 30.02 -41.53 -21.71
CA ASP A 64 30.00 -41.14 -23.13
C ASP A 64 30.88 -42.05 -24.02
N ALA A 65 31.94 -42.64 -23.46
CA ALA A 65 32.86 -43.50 -24.18
C ALA A 65 32.28 -44.88 -24.55
N CYS A 66 31.23 -45.30 -23.86
CA CYS A 66 30.57 -46.60 -24.05
C CYS A 66 29.06 -46.48 -24.24
N ASP A 67 28.48 -45.29 -24.10
CA ASP A 67 27.20 -44.96 -24.67
C ASP A 67 27.34 -44.80 -26.20
N VAL A 68 26.66 -45.67 -26.94
CA VAL A 68 26.84 -45.84 -28.39
C VAL A 68 25.49 -45.74 -29.07
N GLY A 69 24.85 -44.60 -28.93
CA GLY A 69 23.50 -44.40 -29.42
C GLY A 69 23.01 -42.97 -29.36
N ASP A 70 23.17 -42.31 -28.21
CA ASP A 70 22.62 -41.00 -27.87
C ASP A 70 23.25 -40.56 -26.54
N ALA A 71 24.52 -40.16 -26.57
CA ALA A 71 25.34 -39.99 -25.37
C ALA A 71 24.88 -38.86 -24.44
N ASP A 72 24.05 -37.93 -24.91
CA ASP A 72 23.45 -36.87 -24.10
C ASP A 72 21.93 -37.00 -23.89
N GLY A 73 21.34 -38.08 -24.42
CA GLY A 73 19.96 -38.47 -24.17
C GLY A 73 18.91 -37.50 -24.73
N ASP A 74 19.27 -36.66 -25.71
CA ASP A 74 18.37 -35.64 -26.26
C ASP A 74 17.41 -36.16 -27.34
N GLY A 75 17.62 -37.40 -27.78
CA GLY A 75 16.82 -38.10 -28.78
C GLY A 75 17.36 -37.97 -30.21
N VAL A 76 18.52 -37.34 -30.42
CA VAL A 76 19.26 -37.29 -31.67
C VAL A 76 20.45 -38.26 -31.60
N PRO A 77 20.54 -39.27 -32.47
CA PRO A 77 21.65 -40.22 -32.39
C PRO A 77 23.00 -39.56 -32.68
N ASP A 78 24.07 -39.91 -31.94
CA ASP A 78 25.42 -39.28 -32.01
C ASP A 78 25.96 -39.01 -33.43
N ARG A 79 25.59 -39.84 -34.41
CA ARG A 79 26.06 -39.71 -35.80
C ARG A 79 25.33 -38.63 -36.61
N ASP A 80 24.17 -38.22 -36.14
CA ASP A 80 23.23 -37.28 -36.75
C ASP A 80 23.11 -36.02 -35.87
N ASP A 81 23.86 -35.96 -34.76
CA ASP A 81 23.86 -34.91 -33.76
C ASP A 81 25.06 -33.94 -33.97
N PRO A 82 24.81 -32.63 -34.17
CA PRO A 82 25.85 -31.60 -34.22
C PRO A 82 26.61 -31.41 -32.91
N CYS A 83 26.01 -31.79 -31.76
CA CYS A 83 26.63 -31.69 -30.45
C CYS A 83 26.40 -32.96 -29.60
N PRO A 84 27.08 -34.08 -29.90
CA PRO A 84 26.84 -35.40 -29.27
C PRO A 84 27.09 -35.52 -27.75
N GLY A 85 27.32 -34.42 -27.05
CA GLY A 85 27.54 -34.40 -25.60
C GLY A 85 26.85 -33.21 -24.92
N VAL A 86 25.92 -32.53 -25.60
CA VAL A 86 25.20 -31.35 -25.13
C VAL A 86 23.73 -31.44 -25.54
N ALA A 87 22.90 -31.93 -24.62
CA ALA A 87 21.51 -32.23 -24.94
C ALA A 87 20.72 -31.02 -25.47
N GLY A 88 20.02 -31.22 -26.58
CA GLY A 88 19.11 -30.25 -27.20
C GLY A 88 19.79 -29.22 -28.09
N ALA A 89 21.08 -29.39 -28.41
CA ALA A 89 21.89 -28.44 -29.16
C ALA A 89 21.94 -28.74 -30.67
N VAL A 90 20.78 -28.71 -31.31
CA VAL A 90 20.63 -29.01 -32.76
C VAL A 90 20.67 -27.78 -33.68
N ASP A 91 20.66 -26.57 -33.11
CA ASP A 91 20.75 -25.34 -33.88
C ASP A 91 22.20 -25.16 -34.35
N ASP A 92 22.40 -24.97 -35.66
CA ASP A 92 23.70 -24.78 -36.32
C ASP A 92 23.57 -23.54 -37.21
N THR A 93 23.94 -22.38 -36.65
CA THR A 93 23.67 -21.07 -37.23
C THR A 93 24.48 -20.81 -38.51
N ASP A 94 25.70 -21.32 -38.60
CA ASP A 94 26.59 -21.04 -39.72
C ASP A 94 26.80 -22.23 -40.69
N GLY A 95 26.32 -23.41 -40.32
CA GLY A 95 26.24 -24.60 -41.15
C GLY A 95 27.55 -25.37 -41.28
N ASP A 96 28.43 -25.29 -40.29
CA ASP A 96 29.77 -25.88 -40.35
C ASP A 96 29.86 -27.33 -39.87
N GLY A 97 28.80 -27.81 -39.19
CA GLY A 97 28.66 -29.16 -38.67
C GLY A 97 28.76 -29.29 -37.15
N PHE A 98 29.01 -28.20 -36.41
CA PHE A 98 28.90 -28.11 -34.96
C PHE A 98 27.68 -27.27 -34.58
N GLY A 99 26.93 -27.69 -33.55
CA GLY A 99 25.79 -26.92 -33.09
C GLY A 99 26.22 -25.73 -32.22
N ASP A 100 25.43 -24.65 -32.21
CA ASP A 100 25.73 -23.37 -31.54
C ASP A 100 26.17 -23.53 -30.06
N ALA A 101 25.78 -24.61 -29.38
CA ALA A 101 26.12 -24.84 -27.97
C ALA A 101 27.48 -25.55 -27.75
N CYS A 102 28.03 -26.18 -28.79
CA CYS A 102 29.33 -26.84 -28.76
C CYS A 102 30.31 -26.30 -29.81
N ASP A 103 29.89 -25.28 -30.56
CA ASP A 103 30.70 -24.55 -31.53
C ASP A 103 31.50 -23.44 -30.84
N VAL A 104 32.82 -23.43 -31.01
CA VAL A 104 33.71 -22.39 -30.48
C VAL A 104 33.61 -21.07 -31.25
N CYS A 105 32.98 -21.07 -32.43
CA CYS A 105 32.63 -19.89 -33.21
C CYS A 105 31.20 -19.96 -33.79
N PRO A 106 30.12 -19.85 -32.97
CA PRO A 106 28.70 -20.10 -33.35
C PRO A 106 28.10 -19.29 -34.52
N ARG A 107 28.86 -18.41 -35.15
CA ARG A 107 28.43 -17.54 -36.25
C ARG A 107 29.42 -17.49 -37.39
N ASP A 108 30.58 -18.12 -37.26
CA ASP A 108 31.71 -18.03 -38.18
C ASP A 108 32.27 -19.41 -38.50
N ALA A 109 31.68 -20.08 -39.49
CA ALA A 109 31.99 -21.48 -39.85
C ALA A 109 33.48 -21.89 -39.80
N ASP A 110 33.82 -22.75 -38.85
CA ASP A 110 35.12 -23.37 -38.60
C ASP A 110 34.99 -24.89 -38.31
N PRO A 111 34.85 -25.71 -39.38
CA PRO A 111 34.70 -27.16 -39.23
C PRO A 111 35.88 -27.89 -38.55
N ASP A 112 36.99 -27.19 -38.26
CA ASP A 112 38.14 -27.70 -37.53
C ASP A 112 38.19 -27.27 -36.05
N GLN A 113 37.28 -26.40 -35.59
CA GLN A 113 37.10 -25.97 -34.20
C GLN A 113 38.44 -25.61 -33.55
N ALA A 114 39.24 -24.83 -34.29
CA ALA A 114 40.61 -24.53 -33.89
C ALA A 114 40.59 -23.47 -32.79
N ASP A 115 41.12 -23.84 -31.62
CA ASP A 115 41.29 -22.98 -30.45
C ASP A 115 42.73 -23.18 -29.95
N ALA A 116 43.64 -22.29 -30.37
CA ALA A 116 45.07 -22.47 -30.19
C ALA A 116 45.55 -22.25 -28.75
N ASP A 117 44.83 -21.46 -27.96
CA ASP A 117 45.17 -21.13 -26.57
C ASP A 117 44.22 -21.72 -25.53
N GLY A 118 43.10 -22.30 -25.95
CA GLY A 118 42.23 -23.16 -25.15
C GLY A 118 41.25 -22.40 -24.27
N ASP A 119 40.87 -21.19 -24.65
CA ASP A 119 39.99 -20.32 -23.86
C ASP A 119 38.49 -20.52 -24.16
N GLY A 120 38.16 -21.34 -25.16
CA GLY A 120 36.79 -21.65 -25.57
C GLY A 120 36.24 -20.75 -26.69
N ILE A 121 37.04 -19.81 -27.22
CA ILE A 121 36.73 -19.00 -28.41
C ILE A 121 37.62 -19.47 -29.56
N GLY A 122 37.04 -19.79 -30.71
CA GLY A 122 37.83 -20.29 -31.83
C GLY A 122 38.72 -19.22 -32.47
N ASP A 123 39.91 -19.62 -32.95
CA ASP A 123 40.90 -18.81 -33.68
C ASP A 123 40.29 -17.95 -34.80
N ARG A 124 39.13 -18.38 -35.32
CA ARG A 124 38.43 -17.75 -36.43
C ARG A 124 37.60 -16.53 -36.02
N CYS A 125 36.97 -16.57 -34.86
CA CYS A 125 36.15 -15.50 -34.31
C CYS A 125 36.88 -14.72 -33.21
N GLU A 126 38.06 -15.18 -32.80
CA GLU A 126 38.98 -14.48 -31.92
C GLU A 126 39.44 -13.14 -32.54
N ILE A 127 39.08 -12.02 -31.91
CA ILE A 127 39.63 -10.70 -32.21
C ILE A 127 40.81 -10.48 -31.26
N PRO A 128 42.04 -10.26 -31.76
CA PRO A 128 43.20 -10.16 -30.87
C PRO A 128 43.09 -9.06 -29.82
N GLY A 129 42.98 -9.46 -28.55
CA GLY A 129 42.78 -8.60 -27.39
C GLY A 129 41.38 -8.00 -27.36
N ASP A 130 40.37 -8.88 -27.36
CA ASP A 130 38.93 -8.64 -27.18
C ASP A 130 38.45 -9.78 -26.26
N ASP A 131 38.77 -9.64 -24.96
CA ASP A 131 38.65 -10.69 -23.94
C ASP A 131 37.20 -11.15 -23.69
N ASP A 132 36.19 -10.40 -24.14
CA ASP A 132 34.76 -10.71 -23.96
C ASP A 132 33.95 -10.89 -25.26
N ALA A 133 34.62 -10.82 -26.41
CA ALA A 133 34.10 -11.08 -27.74
C ALA A 133 32.88 -10.23 -28.12
N ASP A 134 32.82 -8.98 -27.64
CA ASP A 134 31.73 -8.05 -27.95
C ASP A 134 31.93 -7.30 -29.28
N GLY A 135 33.12 -7.45 -29.87
CA GLY A 135 33.55 -6.81 -31.11
C GLY A 135 34.38 -5.54 -30.92
N VAL A 136 34.74 -5.20 -29.68
CA VAL A 136 35.55 -4.05 -29.28
C VAL A 136 36.84 -4.54 -28.61
N PRO A 137 38.03 -4.28 -29.19
CA PRO A 137 39.27 -4.71 -28.57
C PRO A 137 39.54 -4.00 -27.22
N ASP A 138 40.05 -4.73 -26.21
CA ASP A 138 40.27 -4.32 -24.80
C ASP A 138 40.82 -2.91 -24.63
N ARG A 139 41.75 -2.51 -25.50
CA ARG A 139 42.41 -1.18 -25.44
C ARG A 139 41.46 -0.01 -25.70
N SER A 140 40.31 -0.29 -26.29
CA SER A 140 39.27 0.64 -26.70
C SER A 140 37.93 0.30 -26.04
N ASP A 141 37.91 -0.75 -25.22
CA ASP A 141 36.73 -1.27 -24.57
C ASP A 141 36.59 -0.65 -23.17
N LEU A 142 35.40 -0.12 -22.89
CA LEU A 142 35.03 0.45 -21.60
C LEU A 142 34.68 -0.63 -20.56
N CYS A 143 34.42 -1.86 -21.01
CA CYS A 143 34.24 -3.05 -20.19
C CYS A 143 35.00 -4.26 -20.75
N PRO A 144 36.34 -4.32 -20.65
CA PRO A 144 37.19 -5.36 -21.29
C PRO A 144 36.95 -6.82 -20.88
N ARG A 145 35.90 -7.14 -20.14
CA ARG A 145 35.56 -8.48 -19.63
C ARG A 145 34.05 -8.72 -19.58
N VAL A 146 33.24 -7.74 -19.99
CA VAL A 146 31.78 -7.80 -19.90
C VAL A 146 31.22 -7.22 -21.19
N ALA A 147 30.77 -8.12 -22.06
CA ALA A 147 30.38 -7.77 -23.41
C ALA A 147 29.36 -6.63 -23.46
N ASN A 148 29.76 -5.50 -24.03
CA ASN A 148 28.96 -4.30 -24.14
C ASN A 148 29.18 -3.61 -25.51
N PRO A 149 28.72 -4.22 -26.63
CA PRO A 149 29.05 -3.73 -27.98
C PRO A 149 28.62 -2.28 -28.28
N ALA A 150 27.70 -1.74 -27.47
CA ALA A 150 27.22 -0.37 -27.54
C ALA A 150 28.18 0.65 -26.91
N GLN A 151 29.08 0.22 -26.02
CA GLN A 151 30.07 1.04 -25.30
C GLN A 151 29.42 2.28 -24.66
N THR A 152 28.25 2.07 -24.05
CA THR A 152 27.53 3.14 -23.34
C THR A 152 28.30 3.47 -22.06
N ASP A 153 28.48 4.76 -21.82
CA ASP A 153 29.11 5.35 -20.63
C ASP A 153 28.29 6.61 -20.33
N THR A 154 27.34 6.47 -19.40
CA THR A 154 26.28 7.43 -19.15
C THR A 154 26.79 8.66 -18.40
N ASP A 155 27.75 8.49 -17.49
CA ASP A 155 28.26 9.57 -16.65
C ASP A 155 29.62 10.15 -17.10
N GLY A 156 30.33 9.44 -17.98
CA GLY A 156 31.58 9.87 -18.61
C GLY A 156 32.83 9.67 -17.76
N ASP A 157 32.83 8.70 -16.84
CA ASP A 157 33.95 8.42 -15.94
C ASP A 157 35.06 7.56 -16.60
N GLY A 158 34.75 6.90 -17.73
CA GLY A 158 35.65 6.04 -18.48
C GLY A 158 35.46 4.54 -18.26
N ARG A 159 34.45 4.13 -17.49
CA ARG A 159 33.93 2.77 -17.34
C ARG A 159 32.60 2.65 -18.09
N GLY A 160 32.32 1.49 -18.69
CA GLY A 160 31.07 1.30 -19.43
C GLY A 160 29.92 0.89 -18.51
N ASP A 161 28.69 1.32 -18.81
CA ASP A 161 27.47 1.05 -18.02
C ASP A 161 27.28 -0.46 -17.68
N ALA A 162 27.79 -1.36 -18.53
CA ALA A 162 27.65 -2.81 -18.34
C ALA A 162 28.50 -3.37 -17.20
N CYS A 163 29.55 -2.65 -16.80
CA CYS A 163 30.52 -3.08 -15.80
C CYS A 163 30.87 -1.98 -14.81
N ASP A 164 30.10 -0.89 -14.81
CA ASP A 164 30.21 0.25 -13.92
C ASP A 164 29.36 -0.02 -12.66
N VAL A 165 29.98 0.12 -11.49
CA VAL A 165 29.30 -0.07 -10.20
C VAL A 165 28.44 1.14 -9.80
N CYS A 166 28.62 2.28 -10.46
CA CYS A 166 27.82 3.48 -10.30
C CYS A 166 27.46 4.16 -11.65
N PRO A 167 26.64 3.54 -12.53
CA PRO A 167 26.38 3.99 -13.92
C PRO A 167 25.86 5.43 -14.14
N LEU A 168 25.52 6.15 -13.06
CA LEU A 168 24.97 7.50 -13.10
C LEU A 168 25.81 8.50 -12.30
N VAL A 169 26.92 8.09 -11.69
CA VAL A 169 27.71 8.88 -10.74
C VAL A 169 29.20 8.69 -11.00
N VAL A 170 29.83 9.73 -11.56
CA VAL A 170 31.25 9.70 -11.96
C VAL A 170 32.18 9.21 -10.85
N ASP A 171 32.68 7.98 -10.98
CA ASP A 171 33.55 7.30 -10.03
C ASP A 171 34.71 6.51 -10.70
N PRO A 172 35.72 7.21 -11.27
CA PRO A 172 36.76 6.56 -12.08
C PRO A 172 37.64 5.51 -11.35
N ASP A 173 37.58 5.44 -10.02
CA ASP A 173 38.27 4.42 -9.23
C ASP A 173 37.45 3.16 -8.97
N GLN A 174 36.14 3.18 -9.24
CA GLN A 174 35.22 2.04 -9.15
C GLN A 174 35.37 1.33 -7.80
N ALA A 175 35.47 2.12 -6.74
CA ALA A 175 35.61 1.63 -5.38
C ALA A 175 34.30 0.98 -4.94
N ASP A 176 34.41 -0.21 -4.36
CA ASP A 176 33.30 -0.99 -3.81
C ASP A 176 33.84 -1.62 -2.51
N GLY A 177 33.58 -0.94 -1.40
CA GLY A 177 34.21 -1.18 -0.11
C GLY A 177 33.80 -2.49 0.54
N ASP A 178 32.55 -2.92 0.34
CA ASP A 178 31.97 -4.13 0.91
C ASP A 178 31.74 -5.26 -0.10
N GLY A 179 31.86 -4.98 -1.40
CA GLY A 179 31.84 -5.96 -2.48
C GLY A 179 30.44 -6.41 -2.86
N ASP A 180 29.42 -5.57 -2.66
CA ASP A 180 28.03 -5.90 -2.96
C ASP A 180 27.59 -5.57 -4.40
N GLY A 181 28.46 -4.89 -5.15
CA GLY A 181 28.24 -4.50 -6.54
C GLY A 181 27.65 -3.10 -6.74
N LEU A 182 27.41 -2.33 -5.68
CA LEU A 182 27.22 -0.88 -5.72
C LEU A 182 28.53 -0.19 -5.36
N GLY A 183 28.93 0.83 -6.12
CA GLY A 183 30.16 1.55 -5.81
C GLY A 183 30.00 2.51 -4.64
N ASP A 184 31.09 2.77 -3.90
CA ASP A 184 31.14 3.68 -2.74
C ASP A 184 30.57 5.08 -3.04
N ALA A 185 30.61 5.51 -4.30
CA ALA A 185 30.12 6.80 -4.75
C ALA A 185 28.59 6.90 -4.82
N CYS A 186 27.90 5.77 -4.99
CA CYS A 186 26.45 5.68 -5.14
C CYS A 186 25.78 4.75 -4.13
N ASP A 187 26.57 4.03 -3.34
CA ASP A 187 26.09 3.23 -2.23
C ASP A 187 25.77 4.12 -1.01
N PRO A 188 24.52 4.12 -0.51
CA PRO A 188 24.20 4.78 0.75
C PRO A 188 24.99 4.26 1.96
N CYS A 189 25.61 3.08 1.84
CA CYS A 189 26.22 2.35 2.94
C CYS A 189 27.51 1.60 2.55
N PRO A 190 28.59 2.33 2.20
CA PRO A 190 29.80 1.85 1.48
C PRO A 190 30.75 0.92 2.27
N VAL A 191 30.30 0.37 3.40
CA VAL A 191 31.10 -0.54 4.25
C VAL A 191 30.28 -1.73 4.75
N GLU A 192 29.01 -1.83 4.37
CA GLU A 192 28.09 -2.89 4.76
C GLU A 192 27.38 -3.38 3.49
N PRO A 193 27.43 -4.66 3.13
CA PRO A 193 26.90 -5.13 1.84
C PRO A 193 25.37 -5.22 1.81
N ILE A 194 24.75 -5.11 0.63
CA ILE A 194 23.33 -5.39 0.38
C ILE A 194 22.87 -6.67 1.08
N GLY A 195 21.87 -6.51 1.95
CA GLY A 195 21.29 -7.60 2.75
C GLY A 195 21.90 -7.77 4.15
N ALA A 196 22.87 -6.95 4.53
CA ALA A 196 23.18 -6.71 5.94
C ALA A 196 21.97 -6.07 6.64
N ALA A 197 21.82 -6.31 7.95
CA ALA A 197 20.67 -5.81 8.71
C ALA A 197 20.55 -4.29 8.61
N ASP A 198 21.68 -3.58 8.69
CA ASP A 198 21.72 -2.12 8.68
C ASP A 198 21.53 -1.52 7.26
N HIS A 199 21.60 -2.35 6.20
CA HIS A 199 21.33 -1.98 4.80
C HIS A 199 19.84 -2.08 4.44
N THR A 200 18.99 -2.44 5.40
CA THR A 200 17.55 -2.56 5.19
C THR A 200 16.90 -1.20 5.39
N ASP A 201 15.96 -0.88 4.50
CA ASP A 201 14.99 0.22 4.62
C ASP A 201 13.62 -0.46 4.84
N ALA A 202 13.32 -0.78 6.10
CA ALA A 202 12.18 -1.63 6.43
C ALA A 202 10.84 -0.86 6.43
N ASP A 203 10.88 0.45 6.64
CA ASP A 203 9.70 1.32 6.58
C ASP A 203 9.46 1.97 5.20
N GLY A 204 10.45 1.94 4.31
CA GLY A 204 10.35 2.34 2.91
C GLY A 204 10.49 3.84 2.66
N ASP A 205 11.19 4.59 3.52
CA ASP A 205 11.44 6.01 3.35
C ASP A 205 12.62 6.35 2.42
N GLY A 206 13.39 5.34 2.04
CA GLY A 206 14.55 5.44 1.16
C GLY A 206 15.87 5.70 1.88
N GLN A 207 15.92 5.60 3.22
CA GLN A 207 17.11 5.76 4.02
C GLN A 207 17.37 4.53 4.90
N PRO A 208 18.37 3.69 4.58
CA PRO A 208 18.73 2.58 5.45
C PRO A 208 19.42 3.06 6.74
N VAL A 209 19.42 2.21 7.77
CA VAL A 209 20.01 2.50 9.10
C VAL A 209 21.46 2.98 9.00
N CYS A 210 22.29 2.35 8.17
CA CYS A 210 23.69 2.76 7.98
C CYS A 210 23.85 4.14 7.31
N ALA A 211 22.82 4.62 6.61
CA ALA A 211 22.78 5.95 6.02
C ALA A 211 22.24 7.02 7.00
N GLY A 212 21.92 6.67 8.24
CA GLY A 212 21.51 7.60 9.29
C GLY A 212 20.02 7.60 9.64
N ASP A 213 19.27 6.58 9.22
CA ASP A 213 17.96 6.30 9.78
C ASP A 213 18.09 5.76 11.22
N CYS A 214 17.32 6.35 12.13
CA CYS A 214 17.33 6.04 13.55
C CYS A 214 16.11 5.22 14.03
N ASP A 215 15.11 4.97 13.18
CA ASP A 215 13.93 4.17 13.48
C ASP A 215 13.35 3.48 12.23
N ASP A 216 13.95 2.33 11.86
CA ASP A 216 13.61 1.45 10.73
C ASP A 216 12.15 0.91 10.71
N ASP A 217 11.31 1.29 11.69
CA ASP A 217 9.88 0.98 11.74
C ASP A 217 8.98 2.23 11.48
N ASP A 218 9.55 3.43 11.28
CA ASP A 218 8.84 4.72 11.18
C ASP A 218 9.45 5.68 10.13
N ALA A 219 8.88 5.65 8.93
CA ALA A 219 9.28 6.43 7.74
C ALA A 219 9.27 7.97 7.90
N ALA A 220 8.90 8.48 9.07
CA ALA A 220 8.99 9.88 9.44
C ALA A 220 10.29 10.22 10.21
N ARG A 221 11.19 9.26 10.44
CA ARG A 221 12.35 9.40 11.32
C ARG A 221 13.65 9.05 10.60
N TRP A 222 14.17 10.03 9.87
CA TRP A 222 15.34 9.84 9.02
C TRP A 222 16.20 11.09 8.96
N LEU A 223 17.47 10.95 8.59
CA LEU A 223 18.43 12.03 8.68
C LEU A 223 18.02 13.25 7.83
N GLY A 224 17.64 14.34 8.49
CA GLY A 224 17.20 15.58 7.83
C GLY A 224 15.70 15.70 7.58
N SER A 225 14.88 14.83 8.18
CA SER A 225 13.45 15.02 8.30
C SER A 225 13.10 16.31 9.05
N PRO A 226 11.87 16.86 8.91
CA PRO A 226 11.46 17.99 9.75
C PRO A 226 11.12 17.54 11.18
N GLU A 227 11.82 18.11 12.15
CA GLU A 227 11.52 17.93 13.57
C GLU A 227 10.06 18.23 13.96
N LEU A 228 9.47 17.32 14.74
CA LEU A 228 8.15 17.47 15.35
C LEU A 228 8.30 17.60 16.87
N CYS A 229 7.43 18.39 17.51
CA CYS A 229 7.42 18.54 18.97
C CYS A 229 6.64 17.37 19.60
N ASP A 230 7.18 16.17 19.51
CA ASP A 230 6.59 14.93 20.04
C ASP A 230 7.50 14.17 21.01
N GLY A 231 8.71 14.68 21.25
CA GLY A 231 9.70 14.05 22.12
C GLY A 231 10.45 12.90 21.46
N ALA A 232 10.38 12.77 20.13
CA ALA A 232 11.27 11.94 19.33
C ALA A 232 12.35 12.80 18.66
N ASP A 233 13.41 12.12 18.22
CA ASP A 233 14.41 12.64 17.29
C ASP A 233 13.91 12.24 15.89
N ASN A 234 13.24 13.16 15.19
CA ASN A 234 12.66 12.88 13.87
C ASN A 234 13.67 13.08 12.75
N ASP A 235 14.67 13.95 12.96
CA ASP A 235 15.69 14.26 11.96
C ASP A 235 17.02 13.53 12.19
N CYS A 236 17.06 12.64 13.19
CA CYS A 236 18.15 11.73 13.55
C CYS A 236 19.49 12.45 13.77
N ASP A 237 19.45 13.69 14.29
CA ASP A 237 20.65 14.50 14.56
C ASP A 237 21.20 14.38 16.00
N GLU A 238 20.65 13.43 16.78
CA GLU A 238 20.84 13.22 18.22
C GLU A 238 20.21 14.30 19.12
N GLY A 239 19.49 15.24 18.50
CA GLY A 239 18.60 16.19 19.13
C GLY A 239 17.24 15.58 19.44
N VAL A 240 16.47 16.27 20.27
CA VAL A 240 15.05 15.95 20.48
C VAL A 240 14.32 17.27 20.57
N ASP A 241 13.43 17.54 19.62
CA ASP A 241 12.62 18.75 19.53
C ASP A 241 13.46 20.07 19.52
N GLU A 242 14.71 20.08 19.06
CA GLU A 242 15.63 21.24 19.08
C GLU A 242 15.28 22.30 18.02
N GLY A 243 14.43 21.96 17.05
CA GLY A 243 13.77 22.90 16.14
C GLY A 243 12.77 23.86 16.80
N PHE A 244 12.43 23.70 18.09
CA PHE A 244 11.38 24.45 18.78
C PHE A 244 11.91 25.52 19.74
N PRO A 245 11.81 26.82 19.39
CA PRO A 245 12.39 27.90 20.19
C PRO A 245 11.87 27.96 21.61
N GLY A 246 12.80 27.89 22.56
CA GLY A 246 12.52 28.04 23.98
C GLY A 246 11.88 26.82 24.63
N LEU A 247 11.75 25.68 23.95
CA LEU A 247 11.32 24.43 24.59
C LEU A 247 12.24 24.11 25.80
N GLY A 248 11.63 23.80 26.94
CA GLY A 248 12.35 23.58 28.20
C GLY A 248 12.80 24.86 28.95
N GLU A 249 12.72 26.04 28.32
CA GLU A 249 13.05 27.31 28.99
C GLU A 249 11.94 27.73 29.99
N PRO A 250 12.30 28.44 31.07
CA PRO A 250 11.33 28.93 32.03
C PRO A 250 10.43 30.01 31.41
N CYS A 251 9.14 29.92 31.73
CA CYS A 251 8.13 30.91 31.34
C CYS A 251 7.23 31.27 32.53
N SER A 252 6.39 32.29 32.38
CA SER A 252 5.39 32.68 33.39
C SER A 252 4.01 32.84 32.78
N GLY A 253 2.96 32.50 33.54
CA GLY A 253 1.57 32.70 33.18
C GLY A 253 0.90 33.69 34.14
N GLY A 254 0.09 34.62 33.63
CA GLY A 254 -0.50 35.72 34.40
C GLY A 254 0.33 37.01 34.37
N LEU A 255 -0.18 38.08 34.99
CA LEU A 255 0.50 39.38 35.11
C LEU A 255 0.63 39.77 36.59
N GLY A 256 1.76 40.35 36.97
CA GLY A 256 1.96 40.90 38.32
C GLY A 256 2.01 39.84 39.43
N LEU A 257 1.18 39.98 40.47
CA LEU A 257 1.16 39.05 41.61
C LEU A 257 0.53 37.68 41.28
N CYS A 258 -0.10 37.55 40.12
CA CYS A 258 -0.68 36.31 39.60
C CYS A 258 0.29 35.52 38.72
N GLU A 259 1.55 35.98 38.56
CA GLU A 259 2.58 35.25 37.83
C GLU A 259 2.85 33.88 38.47
N THR A 260 2.53 32.81 37.74
CA THR A 260 2.93 31.45 38.09
C THR A 260 4.10 31.02 37.22
N PRO A 261 5.16 30.42 37.81
CA PRO A 261 6.24 29.87 37.04
C PRO A 261 5.77 28.63 36.27
N GLY A 262 6.24 28.48 35.04
CA GLY A 262 6.07 27.30 34.21
C GLY A 262 7.29 27.07 33.34
N VAL A 263 7.16 26.12 32.43
CA VAL A 263 8.14 25.82 31.38
C VAL A 263 7.42 25.76 30.05
N VAL A 264 8.13 26.14 28.99
CA VAL A 264 7.64 25.96 27.62
C VAL A 264 7.64 24.47 27.31
N VAL A 265 6.50 23.95 26.86
CA VAL A 265 6.27 22.55 26.50
C VAL A 265 5.66 22.46 25.11
N CYS A 266 5.71 21.28 24.49
CA CYS A 266 4.97 21.01 23.26
C CYS A 266 3.46 21.26 23.46
N ALA A 267 2.89 22.07 22.58
CA ALA A 267 1.46 22.35 22.53
C ALA A 267 0.75 21.46 21.51
N SER A 268 1.43 21.21 20.39
CA SER A 268 1.12 20.29 19.30
C SER A 268 2.43 19.86 18.63
N PHE A 269 2.37 18.95 17.65
CA PHE A 269 3.52 18.52 16.83
C PHE A 269 4.33 19.65 16.18
N VAL A 270 3.78 20.86 16.04
CA VAL A 270 4.43 21.97 15.32
C VAL A 270 4.47 23.26 16.14
N SER A 271 4.13 23.22 17.43
CA SER A 271 4.10 24.42 18.26
C SER A 271 4.35 24.16 19.73
N THR A 272 4.90 25.15 20.40
CA THR A 272 5.14 25.17 21.86
C THR A 272 4.19 26.13 22.57
N ARG A 273 3.91 25.86 23.85
CA ARG A 273 3.17 26.76 24.75
C ARG A 273 3.77 26.75 26.14
N CYS A 274 3.60 27.84 26.88
CA CYS A 274 3.88 27.84 28.32
C CYS A 274 2.82 26.99 29.04
N ASN A 275 3.25 26.06 29.91
CA ASN A 275 2.33 25.27 30.72
C ASN A 275 1.89 25.96 32.02
N ALA A 276 2.33 27.20 32.26
CA ALA A 276 1.93 27.97 33.43
C ALA A 276 0.43 28.26 33.38
N VAL A 277 -0.30 27.77 34.39
CA VAL A 277 -1.71 28.06 34.57
C VAL A 277 -1.82 29.24 35.54
N ALA A 278 -2.40 30.35 35.08
CA ALA A 278 -2.72 31.47 35.97
C ALA A 278 -3.76 30.99 37.00
N PRO A 279 -3.60 31.32 38.29
CA PRO A 279 -4.57 30.95 39.31
C PRO A 279 -5.92 31.60 38.98
N MET A 280 -7.02 30.90 39.30
CA MET A 280 -8.34 31.52 39.27
C MET A 280 -8.32 32.68 40.27
N GLY A 281 -8.38 33.90 39.74
CA GLY A 281 -8.55 35.11 40.53
C GLY A 281 -9.79 35.03 41.41
N ARG A 282 -9.76 35.73 42.55
CA ARG A 282 -10.90 35.81 43.46
C ARG A 282 -11.53 37.20 43.31
N LEU A 283 -12.83 37.30 43.59
CA LEU A 283 -13.57 38.57 43.52
C LEU A 283 -12.81 39.70 44.23
N GLU A 284 -12.68 40.85 43.55
CA GLU A 284 -11.90 42.00 44.02
C GLU A 284 -12.31 42.51 45.41
N ASP A 285 -11.31 42.79 46.25
CA ASP A 285 -11.46 43.61 47.46
C ASP A 285 -10.91 45.02 47.16
N CYS A 286 -11.62 46.11 47.54
CA CYS A 286 -11.19 47.53 47.33
C CYS A 286 -9.86 47.87 48.09
N THR A 287 -8.73 47.24 47.74
CA THR A 287 -7.45 47.29 48.45
C THR A 287 -6.32 47.88 47.59
N GLY A 288 -6.58 48.18 46.31
CA GLY A 288 -5.58 48.70 45.38
C GLY A 288 -4.63 47.63 44.83
N ILE A 289 -5.07 46.37 44.81
CA ILE A 289 -4.35 45.20 44.29
C ILE A 289 -5.30 44.49 43.30
N ASP A 290 -4.74 43.99 42.19
CA ASP A 290 -5.43 43.13 41.20
C ASP A 290 -5.62 41.73 41.81
N ASP A 291 -6.77 41.49 42.45
CA ASP A 291 -7.11 40.24 43.18
C ASP A 291 -7.77 39.18 42.28
N ASP A 292 -8.34 39.58 41.13
CA ASP A 292 -9.01 38.69 40.17
C ASP A 292 -8.21 38.41 38.89
N CYS A 293 -7.01 39.00 38.79
CA CYS A 293 -5.98 38.69 37.78
C CYS A 293 -6.40 39.03 36.34
N ASP A 294 -7.25 40.03 36.13
CA ASP A 294 -7.72 40.43 34.80
C ASP A 294 -6.91 41.59 34.16
N GLY A 295 -5.91 42.11 34.90
CA GLY A 295 -4.93 43.09 34.43
C GLY A 295 -5.27 44.54 34.73
N ARG A 296 -6.24 44.79 35.60
CA ARG A 296 -6.62 46.11 36.08
C ARG A 296 -6.87 46.04 37.60
N VAL A 297 -7.16 47.19 38.22
CA VAL A 297 -7.16 47.31 39.68
C VAL A 297 -8.47 47.95 40.12
N ASP A 298 -9.22 47.22 40.95
CA ASP A 298 -10.48 47.63 41.56
C ASP A 298 -11.59 47.93 40.52
N GLU A 299 -11.75 47.13 39.46
CA GLU A 299 -12.89 47.19 38.55
C GLU A 299 -13.87 46.00 38.59
N GLY A 300 -15.16 46.35 38.46
CA GLY A 300 -16.22 45.37 38.26
C GLY A 300 -17.22 45.31 39.41
N GLN A 301 -16.90 45.86 40.59
CA GLN A 301 -17.92 46.12 41.63
C GLN A 301 -17.98 47.58 42.09
N LEU A 302 -18.96 48.29 41.52
CA LEU A 302 -19.79 49.15 42.37
C LEU A 302 -20.35 48.25 43.50
N PRO A 303 -20.15 48.55 44.80
CA PRO A 303 -19.97 49.91 45.31
C PRO A 303 -18.96 50.03 46.45
N CYS A 304 -17.90 50.83 46.30
CA CYS A 304 -17.32 51.49 47.47
C CYS A 304 -18.18 52.79 47.71
N CYS A 305 -19.26 52.72 48.53
CA CYS A 305 -20.13 53.87 48.90
C CYS A 305 -19.90 54.39 50.33
N ALA A 306 -20.24 55.66 50.59
CA ALA A 306 -20.10 56.26 51.92
C ALA A 306 -21.24 55.80 52.86
N PRO A 307 -20.95 55.22 54.05
CA PRO A 307 -21.96 54.68 54.96
C PRO A 307 -23.07 55.69 55.31
N GLY A 308 -24.33 55.25 55.23
CA GLY A 308 -25.50 56.07 55.55
C GLY A 308 -26.03 56.97 54.44
N THR A 309 -25.37 57.01 53.27
CA THR A 309 -25.97 57.65 52.08
C THR A 309 -27.13 56.81 51.55
N SER A 310 -28.11 57.46 50.91
CA SER A 310 -29.27 56.80 50.29
C SER A 310 -29.44 57.21 48.84
N ARG A 311 -29.85 56.29 47.98
CA ARG A 311 -30.19 56.60 46.59
C ARG A 311 -31.56 56.01 46.20
N PRO A 312 -32.27 56.61 45.23
CA PRO A 312 -33.44 55.98 44.64
C PRO A 312 -33.02 54.70 43.88
N CYS A 313 -33.91 53.71 43.85
CA CYS A 313 -33.76 52.48 43.09
C CYS A 313 -35.14 52.03 42.56
N GLY A 314 -35.16 51.14 41.57
CA GLY A 314 -36.39 50.65 40.94
C GLY A 314 -37.02 51.61 39.94
N ILE A 315 -37.98 51.10 39.16
CA ILE A 315 -38.75 51.80 38.12
C ILE A 315 -40.24 51.45 38.25
N GLU A 316 -41.14 52.22 37.63
CA GLU A 316 -42.59 51.96 37.63
C GLU A 316 -43.01 51.52 36.21
N ARG A 317 -42.79 50.23 35.93
CA ARG A 317 -43.09 49.58 34.65
C ARG A 317 -43.31 48.08 34.94
N GLY A 318 -44.25 47.44 34.26
CA GLY A 318 -44.63 46.05 34.58
C GLY A 318 -45.07 45.86 36.04
N LEU A 319 -44.47 44.87 36.70
CA LEU A 319 -44.66 44.56 38.13
C LEU A 319 -43.76 45.37 39.07
N CYS A 320 -42.79 46.13 38.55
CA CYS A 320 -41.82 46.87 39.35
C CYS A 320 -42.39 48.08 40.09
N THR A 321 -41.80 48.34 41.25
CA THR A 321 -42.11 49.52 42.08
C THR A 321 -40.83 50.25 42.48
N ARG A 322 -40.90 51.58 42.56
CA ARG A 322 -39.78 52.40 43.05
C ARG A 322 -39.52 52.15 44.53
N GLY A 323 -38.25 52.08 44.90
CA GLY A 323 -37.76 51.92 46.27
C GLY A 323 -36.56 52.81 46.60
N ARG A 324 -35.91 52.52 47.74
CA ARG A 324 -34.72 53.25 48.21
C ARG A 324 -33.65 52.27 48.74
N GLN A 325 -32.38 52.50 48.39
CA GLN A 325 -31.22 51.76 48.94
C GLN A 325 -30.47 52.62 49.95
N ILE A 326 -29.90 51.99 50.99
CA ILE A 326 -29.10 52.64 52.03
C ILE A 326 -27.72 51.97 52.09
N CYS A 327 -26.65 52.76 52.05
CA CYS A 327 -25.28 52.26 52.13
C CYS A 327 -24.95 51.75 53.53
N GLY A 328 -24.57 50.47 53.63
CA GLY A 328 -24.21 49.77 54.86
C GLY A 328 -22.79 50.09 55.35
N PRO A 329 -22.41 49.57 56.53
CA PRO A 329 -21.13 49.90 57.19
C PRO A 329 -19.89 49.32 56.50
N ALA A 330 -20.04 48.31 55.65
CA ALA A 330 -18.96 47.73 54.83
C ALA A 330 -18.79 48.45 53.47
N ALA A 331 -19.25 49.70 53.36
CA ALA A 331 -19.29 50.48 52.13
C ALA A 331 -20.15 49.88 51.00
N GLY A 332 -20.97 48.86 51.24
CA GLY A 332 -21.89 48.27 50.24
C GLY A 332 -23.33 48.82 50.32
N TRP A 333 -24.03 49.00 49.19
CA TRP A 333 -25.46 49.35 49.17
C TRP A 333 -26.33 48.17 49.62
N ALA A 334 -27.26 48.40 50.56
CA ALA A 334 -28.27 47.40 50.92
C ALA A 334 -29.27 47.15 49.77
N GLN A 335 -30.00 46.03 49.82
CA GLN A 335 -31.06 45.70 48.85
C GLN A 335 -32.12 46.82 48.76
N CYS A 336 -32.67 46.99 47.55
CA CYS A 336 -33.70 47.99 47.27
C CYS A 336 -35.01 47.61 47.99
N ASP A 337 -35.63 48.57 48.68
CA ASP A 337 -36.98 48.44 49.28
C ASP A 337 -38.10 48.63 48.24
N GLY A 338 -37.85 48.25 47.00
CA GLY A 338 -38.83 48.28 45.90
C GLY A 338 -38.76 46.97 45.14
N VAL A 339 -39.82 46.60 44.44
CA VAL A 339 -39.80 45.45 43.54
C VAL A 339 -38.97 45.85 42.33
N GLY A 340 -37.74 45.33 42.29
CA GLY A 340 -36.80 45.56 41.20
C GLY A 340 -37.12 44.65 40.01
N PRO A 341 -36.43 44.87 38.87
CA PRO A 341 -36.52 43.97 37.74
C PRO A 341 -36.01 42.59 38.16
N GLU A 342 -36.83 41.56 37.92
CA GLU A 342 -36.47 40.17 38.06
C GLU A 342 -36.25 39.57 36.65
N GLU A 343 -35.66 38.39 36.55
CA GLU A 343 -35.49 37.73 35.25
C GLU A 343 -36.86 37.46 34.62
N GLU A 344 -36.98 37.68 33.32
CA GLU A 344 -38.21 37.42 32.57
C GLU A 344 -38.65 35.95 32.72
N VAL A 345 -39.96 35.74 32.86
CA VAL A 345 -40.58 34.42 32.96
C VAL A 345 -41.76 34.40 32.00
N CYS A 346 -41.93 33.32 31.24
CA CYS A 346 -43.06 33.16 30.32
C CYS A 346 -44.39 33.01 31.08
N ASP A 347 -44.98 34.12 31.51
CA ASP A 347 -46.23 34.18 32.27
C ASP A 347 -47.18 35.28 31.78
N GLY A 348 -46.80 36.03 30.74
CA GLY A 348 -47.59 37.11 30.15
C GLY A 348 -47.48 38.43 30.91
N LEU A 349 -46.51 38.57 31.81
CA LEU A 349 -46.21 39.78 32.59
C LEU A 349 -44.84 40.37 32.17
N ASP A 350 -44.53 41.56 32.69
CA ASP A 350 -43.30 42.33 32.43
C ASP A 350 -42.53 42.35 33.77
N ASN A 351 -41.61 41.39 33.92
CA ASN A 351 -40.94 41.01 35.16
C ASN A 351 -39.60 41.75 35.30
N ASP A 352 -38.92 42.06 34.19
CA ASP A 352 -37.69 42.85 34.14
C ASP A 352 -37.96 44.35 33.90
N CYS A 353 -39.22 44.70 33.65
CA CYS A 353 -39.73 46.06 33.66
C CYS A 353 -39.14 46.93 32.55
N ASP A 354 -38.72 46.33 31.44
CA ASP A 354 -38.30 47.03 30.23
C ASP A 354 -39.49 47.51 29.38
N GLY A 355 -40.69 47.02 29.68
CA GLY A 355 -41.98 47.36 29.07
C GLY A 355 -42.29 46.72 27.73
N VAL A 356 -41.58 45.66 27.38
CA VAL A 356 -42.06 44.58 26.52
C VAL A 356 -42.61 43.48 27.46
N VAL A 357 -43.21 42.42 26.95
CA VAL A 357 -43.74 41.29 27.76
C VAL A 357 -43.13 40.00 27.23
N ASP A 358 -42.62 39.16 28.13
CA ASP A 358 -41.98 37.85 27.87
C ASP A 358 -40.83 37.91 26.84
N GLU A 359 -40.07 39.01 26.77
CA GLU A 359 -38.86 39.15 25.94
C GLU A 359 -37.61 38.62 26.66
N GLY A 360 -36.48 38.60 25.95
CA GLY A 360 -35.20 38.18 26.54
C GLY A 360 -35.10 36.70 26.93
N LEU A 361 -36.21 35.95 26.86
CA LEU A 361 -36.27 34.52 27.13
C LEU A 361 -35.41 33.77 26.12
N ALA A 362 -34.43 33.03 26.63
CA ALA A 362 -33.57 32.20 25.82
C ALA A 362 -34.44 31.19 25.02
N PRO A 363 -34.28 31.11 23.69
CA PRO A 363 -35.04 30.15 22.90
C PRO A 363 -34.75 28.72 23.36
N ILE A 364 -35.72 27.83 23.16
CA ILE A 364 -35.55 26.42 23.44
C ILE A 364 -34.79 25.81 22.26
N GLU A 365 -33.66 25.20 22.56
CA GLU A 365 -32.90 24.41 21.60
C GLU A 365 -33.63 23.08 21.37
N CYS A 366 -34.02 22.85 20.12
CA CYS A 366 -34.73 21.68 19.64
C CYS A 366 -33.84 20.85 18.71
N GLY A 367 -33.91 19.53 18.83
CA GLY A 367 -33.14 18.60 17.99
C GLY A 367 -31.69 18.40 18.45
N VAL A 368 -30.99 17.52 17.75
CA VAL A 368 -29.57 17.18 17.90
C VAL A 368 -28.89 17.31 16.54
N GLY A 369 -27.56 17.43 16.50
CA GLY A 369 -26.83 17.45 15.24
C GLY A 369 -27.24 18.57 14.28
N ALA A 370 -27.42 18.20 13.00
CA ALA A 370 -27.90 19.06 11.92
C ALA A 370 -29.36 19.49 12.10
N CYS A 371 -30.18 18.74 12.86
CA CYS A 371 -31.56 19.13 13.19
C CYS A 371 -31.62 20.19 14.31
N ARG A 372 -30.49 20.57 14.91
CA ARG A 372 -30.48 21.54 15.99
C ARG A 372 -30.98 22.90 15.50
N HIS A 373 -32.09 23.35 16.07
CA HIS A 373 -32.67 24.66 15.77
C HIS A 373 -33.33 25.27 17.00
N ALA A 374 -33.41 26.59 17.01
CA ALA A 374 -34.06 27.35 18.07
C ALA A 374 -35.57 27.50 17.81
N VAL A 375 -36.40 27.17 18.79
CA VAL A 375 -37.82 27.54 18.81
C VAL A 375 -38.07 28.58 19.92
N PRO A 376 -39.04 29.50 19.75
CA PRO A 376 -39.37 30.47 20.79
C PRO A 376 -39.75 29.74 22.09
N ALA A 377 -39.16 30.14 23.22
CA ALA A 377 -39.49 29.55 24.53
C ALA A 377 -40.90 29.92 25.01
N CYS A 378 -41.42 31.04 24.53
CA CYS A 378 -42.71 31.59 24.90
C CYS A 378 -43.47 32.04 23.66
N LEU A 379 -44.76 31.71 23.58
CA LEU A 379 -45.64 32.22 22.53
C LEU A 379 -46.98 32.64 23.14
N GLY A 380 -47.09 33.93 23.48
CA GLY A 380 -48.31 34.51 24.05
C GLY A 380 -48.55 34.15 25.51
N GLY A 381 -47.49 34.19 26.34
CA GLY A 381 -47.56 33.93 27.79
C GLY A 381 -47.67 32.46 28.18
N GLU A 382 -47.47 31.54 27.23
CA GLU A 382 -47.49 30.10 27.47
C GLU A 382 -46.15 29.47 27.03
N PRO A 383 -45.50 28.66 27.90
CA PRO A 383 -44.27 27.97 27.56
C PRO A 383 -44.51 27.01 26.39
N VAL A 384 -43.67 27.12 25.36
CA VAL A 384 -43.72 26.23 24.21
C VAL A 384 -42.86 25.00 24.49
N ALA A 385 -43.31 23.83 24.07
CA ALA A 385 -42.51 22.60 24.10
C ALA A 385 -42.03 22.26 22.69
N CYS A 386 -40.87 21.60 22.60
CA CYS A 386 -40.36 21.11 21.32
C CYS A 386 -41.30 20.03 20.74
N THR A 387 -41.89 20.29 19.58
CA THR A 387 -42.82 19.34 18.93
C THR A 387 -42.31 18.73 17.62
N ASP A 388 -41.21 19.26 17.07
CA ASP A 388 -40.61 18.87 15.79
C ASP A 388 -39.09 18.64 15.89
N PRO A 389 -38.61 17.72 16.75
CA PRO A 389 -37.19 17.50 16.98
C PRO A 389 -36.40 16.97 15.75
N LEU A 390 -37.10 16.41 14.75
CA LEU A 390 -36.51 15.85 13.52
C LEU A 390 -36.62 16.80 12.31
N ARG A 391 -36.85 18.08 12.58
CA ARG A 391 -37.05 19.06 11.52
C ARG A 391 -35.76 19.22 10.70
N GLY A 392 -35.83 18.84 9.44
CA GLY A 392 -34.72 18.97 8.50
C GLY A 392 -33.85 17.73 8.38
N GLN A 393 -34.25 16.60 8.99
CA GLN A 393 -33.52 15.32 8.88
C GLN A 393 -33.17 14.99 7.43
N ALA A 394 -31.93 14.58 7.23
CA ALA A 394 -31.39 14.08 5.98
C ALA A 394 -30.88 12.64 6.19
N ILE A 395 -30.22 12.08 5.19
CA ILE A 395 -29.48 10.82 5.33
C ILE A 395 -28.05 11.19 5.71
N GLU A 396 -27.46 10.43 6.63
CA GLU A 396 -26.08 10.60 7.10
C GLU A 396 -25.07 10.79 5.95
N THR A 397 -24.21 11.79 6.10
CA THR A 397 -23.05 12.03 5.25
C THR A 397 -21.82 12.16 6.12
N CYS A 398 -20.71 11.54 5.73
CA CYS A 398 -19.47 11.51 6.50
C CYS A 398 -18.79 12.88 6.65
N ASN A 399 -19.29 13.68 7.59
CA ASN A 399 -18.96 15.09 7.75
C ASN A 399 -18.82 15.50 9.23
N GLY A 400 -18.97 14.56 10.17
CA GLY A 400 -18.88 14.80 11.61
C GLY A 400 -20.15 15.42 12.21
N ILE A 401 -21.28 15.37 11.50
CA ILE A 401 -22.57 15.91 11.90
C ILE A 401 -23.62 14.80 11.85
N ASP A 402 -24.44 14.72 12.89
CA ASP A 402 -25.66 13.89 12.98
C ASP A 402 -26.74 14.51 12.07
N ASP A 403 -26.81 14.05 10.82
CA ASP A 403 -27.67 14.57 9.73
C ASP A 403 -29.10 14.01 9.79
N ASP A 404 -29.29 12.80 10.34
CA ASP A 404 -30.56 12.07 10.45
C ASP A 404 -31.24 12.21 11.82
N CYS A 405 -30.50 12.73 12.79
CA CYS A 405 -30.96 13.25 14.07
C CYS A 405 -31.40 12.16 15.05
N ASP A 406 -30.78 10.98 14.95
CA ASP A 406 -30.98 9.85 15.87
C ASP A 406 -30.10 9.92 17.14
N GLY A 407 -29.15 10.86 17.19
CA GLY A 407 -28.23 11.10 18.30
C GLY A 407 -26.89 10.38 18.19
N ARG A 408 -26.59 9.78 17.04
CA ARG A 408 -25.27 9.29 16.65
C ARG A 408 -24.74 10.14 15.51
N VAL A 409 -23.43 10.14 15.29
CA VAL A 409 -22.79 10.92 14.24
C VAL A 409 -22.19 9.95 13.24
N ASP A 410 -22.46 10.17 11.95
CA ASP A 410 -21.89 9.43 10.83
C ASP A 410 -22.15 7.90 10.90
N GLU A 411 -23.36 7.48 11.26
CA GLU A 411 -23.79 6.08 11.28
C GLU A 411 -24.58 5.65 10.03
N THR A 412 -25.07 4.41 10.00
CA THR A 412 -25.83 3.80 8.89
C THR A 412 -25.06 3.44 7.61
N PHE A 413 -23.76 3.74 7.51
CA PHE A 413 -22.90 3.29 6.40
C PHE A 413 -22.52 1.80 6.47
N ASP A 414 -22.25 1.17 5.32
CA ASP A 414 -21.69 -0.20 5.26
C ASP A 414 -20.18 -0.16 5.53
N LEU A 415 -19.81 -0.29 6.80
CA LEU A 415 -18.43 -0.24 7.29
C LEU A 415 -17.51 -1.35 6.73
N GLN A 416 -18.03 -2.33 5.99
CA GLN A 416 -17.25 -3.43 5.41
C GLN A 416 -17.07 -3.34 3.89
N ARG A 417 -17.94 -2.60 3.20
CA ARG A 417 -18.01 -2.63 1.73
C ARG A 417 -18.13 -1.25 1.08
N ASP A 418 -18.40 -0.20 1.86
CA ASP A 418 -18.52 1.16 1.33
C ASP A 418 -17.13 1.79 1.13
N PRO A 419 -16.68 2.01 -0.12
CA PRO A 419 -15.37 2.57 -0.42
C PRO A 419 -15.22 4.02 0.05
N ALA A 420 -16.33 4.74 0.29
CA ALA A 420 -16.31 6.13 0.76
C ALA A 420 -16.21 6.24 2.29
N ASN A 421 -16.56 5.19 3.03
CA ASN A 421 -16.77 5.23 4.49
C ASN A 421 -16.12 4.05 5.24
N CYS A 422 -15.23 3.33 4.56
CA CYS A 422 -14.50 2.14 5.04
C CYS A 422 -13.86 2.39 6.42
N GLY A 423 -14.30 1.68 7.46
CA GLY A 423 -13.83 1.87 8.84
C GLY A 423 -14.39 3.08 9.61
N GLY A 424 -15.17 3.96 8.98
CA GLY A 424 -15.74 5.19 9.58
C GLY A 424 -14.93 6.45 9.27
N CYS A 425 -15.57 7.62 9.45
CA CYS A 425 -15.19 8.95 8.93
C CYS A 425 -13.77 9.45 9.18
N GLY A 426 -12.85 8.98 8.35
CA GLY A 426 -11.47 9.45 8.28
C GLY A 426 -10.39 8.39 8.53
N GLN A 427 -10.60 7.13 8.13
CA GLN A 427 -9.53 6.12 8.11
C GLN A 427 -9.39 5.42 6.75
N PRO A 428 -8.14 5.12 6.33
CA PRO A 428 -7.87 4.38 5.10
C PRO A 428 -8.25 2.91 5.26
N CYS A 429 -8.78 2.27 4.20
CA CYS A 429 -8.64 0.82 4.10
C CYS A 429 -7.16 0.52 3.76
N ALA A 430 -6.26 0.49 4.75
CA ALA A 430 -4.86 0.11 4.56
C ALA A 430 -4.57 -1.24 5.24
N GLY A 431 -4.14 -2.22 4.43
CA GLY A 431 -3.73 -3.58 4.81
C GLY A 431 -4.90 -4.59 4.82
N THR A 432 -5.15 -5.42 3.80
CA THR A 432 -4.22 -6.35 3.13
C THR A 432 -4.65 -6.67 1.68
N CYS A 433 -4.96 -5.66 0.87
CA CYS A 433 -5.27 -5.86 -0.56
C CYS A 433 -4.18 -5.31 -1.48
N ALA A 434 -2.91 -5.67 -1.25
CA ALA A 434 -1.84 -5.34 -2.18
C ALA A 434 -2.16 -5.90 -3.58
N ASP A 435 -2.12 -5.02 -4.59
CA ASP A 435 -2.42 -5.33 -5.99
C ASP A 435 -3.79 -5.99 -6.26
N GLY A 436 -4.77 -5.73 -5.38
CA GLY A 436 -6.12 -6.27 -5.49
C GLY A 436 -6.23 -7.74 -5.11
N LEU A 437 -5.35 -8.30 -4.27
CA LEU A 437 -5.53 -9.65 -3.71
C LEU A 437 -5.94 -9.55 -2.24
N CYS A 438 -7.22 -9.81 -1.95
CA CYS A 438 -7.79 -9.76 -0.61
C CYS A 438 -8.09 -11.18 -0.12
N ASP A 439 -7.51 -11.59 1.02
CA ASP A 439 -7.67 -12.95 1.58
C ASP A 439 -7.34 -14.08 0.58
N GLY A 440 -6.31 -13.86 -0.26
CA GLY A 440 -5.93 -14.80 -1.32
C GLY A 440 -6.91 -14.86 -2.50
N VAL A 441 -7.92 -13.99 -2.53
CA VAL A 441 -8.88 -13.84 -3.62
C VAL A 441 -8.61 -12.53 -4.34
N LEU A 442 -8.46 -12.59 -5.66
CA LEU A 442 -8.32 -11.38 -6.47
C LEU A 442 -9.64 -10.57 -6.40
N ARG A 443 -9.59 -9.39 -5.79
CA ARG A 443 -10.64 -8.38 -5.72
C ARG A 443 -10.06 -7.01 -6.11
N PHE A 444 -10.57 -6.43 -7.19
CA PHE A 444 -10.17 -5.12 -7.71
C PHE A 444 -11.37 -4.20 -7.97
N SER A 445 -11.24 -2.90 -7.73
CA SER A 445 -12.19 -1.89 -8.25
C SER A 445 -11.73 -1.38 -9.62
N GLY A 446 -12.68 -1.04 -10.48
CA GLY A 446 -12.43 -0.56 -11.84
C GLY A 446 -12.01 -1.65 -12.81
N ILE A 447 -11.30 -1.26 -13.86
CA ILE A 447 -10.73 -2.16 -14.88
C ILE A 447 -9.27 -2.40 -14.55
N ARG A 448 -8.81 -3.66 -14.59
CA ARG A 448 -7.39 -4.01 -14.39
C ARG A 448 -6.78 -4.53 -15.67
N GLN A 449 -5.61 -4.03 -16.00
CA GLN A 449 -4.83 -4.46 -17.15
C GLN A 449 -3.61 -5.24 -16.70
N ALA A 450 -3.01 -5.96 -17.64
CA ALA A 450 -1.77 -6.71 -17.43
C ALA A 450 -1.83 -7.72 -16.26
N VAL A 451 -2.99 -8.29 -15.95
CA VAL A 451 -3.15 -9.22 -14.82
C VAL A 451 -2.66 -10.62 -15.19
N PRO A 452 -1.60 -11.16 -14.56
CA PRO A 452 -1.09 -12.48 -14.91
C PRO A 452 -2.10 -13.59 -14.59
N ASP A 453 -2.11 -14.66 -15.38
CA ASP A 453 -3.01 -15.80 -15.19
C ASP A 453 -2.95 -16.38 -13.76
N ALA A 454 -1.75 -16.39 -13.16
CA ALA A 454 -1.49 -16.84 -11.79
C ALA A 454 -2.35 -16.12 -10.73
N ARG A 455 -2.66 -14.83 -10.96
CA ARG A 455 -3.48 -14.02 -10.03
C ARG A 455 -4.97 -14.37 -10.10
N THR A 456 -5.42 -15.04 -11.16
CA THR A 456 -6.84 -15.44 -11.32
C THR A 456 -7.14 -16.83 -10.73
N ARG A 457 -6.13 -17.56 -10.24
CA ARG A 457 -6.25 -18.95 -9.76
C ARG A 457 -7.18 -19.15 -8.55
N SER A 458 -7.44 -18.08 -7.80
CA SER A 458 -8.40 -18.08 -6.69
C SER A 458 -9.85 -18.16 -7.15
N TRP A 459 -10.10 -17.94 -8.44
CA TRP A 459 -11.40 -18.04 -9.08
C TRP A 459 -11.52 -19.34 -9.89
N GLU A 460 -12.75 -19.83 -10.06
CA GLU A 460 -13.06 -21.00 -10.89
C GLU A 460 -13.52 -20.54 -12.27
N VAL A 461 -12.91 -21.07 -13.33
CA VAL A 461 -13.36 -20.82 -14.70
C VAL A 461 -14.68 -21.52 -14.93
N CYS A 462 -15.75 -20.75 -15.13
CA CYS A 462 -17.08 -21.29 -15.44
C CYS A 462 -17.43 -21.14 -16.93
N TYR A 463 -16.75 -20.25 -17.66
CA TYR A 463 -16.85 -20.16 -19.11
C TYR A 463 -15.51 -19.75 -19.72
N ASP A 464 -15.14 -20.41 -20.81
CA ASP A 464 -13.94 -20.12 -21.59
C ASP A 464 -14.28 -20.28 -23.08
N GLY A 465 -13.87 -19.34 -23.92
CA GLY A 465 -14.16 -19.42 -25.34
C GLY A 465 -13.52 -18.35 -26.19
N ASP A 466 -13.32 -18.66 -27.46
CA ASP A 466 -12.88 -17.71 -28.47
C ASP A 466 -14.03 -16.85 -29.01
N TYR A 467 -13.66 -15.91 -29.86
CA TYR A 467 -14.56 -14.99 -30.55
C TYR A 467 -14.96 -15.50 -31.96
N GLU A 468 -14.53 -16.69 -32.39
CA GLU A 468 -14.77 -17.21 -33.75
C GLU A 468 -16.22 -17.71 -33.94
N ALA A 469 -16.84 -18.21 -32.87
CA ALA A 469 -18.17 -18.83 -32.91
C ALA A 469 -19.31 -17.82 -33.17
N ARG A 470 -19.65 -17.61 -34.45
CA ARG A 470 -20.79 -16.80 -34.95
C ARG A 470 -22.18 -17.20 -34.42
N ASP A 471 -22.26 -18.28 -33.66
CA ASP A 471 -23.51 -18.93 -33.24
C ASP A 471 -23.52 -19.40 -31.78
N ALA A 472 -22.56 -18.96 -30.96
CA ALA A 472 -22.60 -19.25 -29.53
C ALA A 472 -23.83 -18.57 -28.91
N VAL A 473 -24.69 -19.38 -28.29
CA VAL A 473 -25.81 -18.90 -27.47
C VAL A 473 -25.19 -18.26 -26.23
N LEU A 474 -24.78 -17.01 -26.35
CA LEU A 474 -23.77 -16.42 -25.47
C LEU A 474 -24.33 -16.23 -24.06
N ALA A 475 -25.51 -15.62 -23.93
CA ALA A 475 -26.09 -15.35 -22.63
C ALA A 475 -26.52 -16.65 -21.96
N ASP A 476 -27.15 -17.61 -22.64
CA ASP A 476 -27.52 -18.87 -21.95
C ASP A 476 -26.28 -19.71 -21.58
N ALA A 477 -25.22 -19.69 -22.41
CA ALA A 477 -24.04 -20.51 -22.15
C ALA A 477 -23.25 -20.04 -20.91
N PHE A 478 -22.93 -18.75 -20.77
CA PHE A 478 -22.21 -18.30 -19.56
C PHE A 478 -23.16 -18.00 -18.39
N LEU A 479 -24.40 -17.53 -18.61
CA LEU A 479 -25.32 -17.27 -17.50
C LEU A 479 -25.77 -18.56 -16.82
N ALA A 480 -25.92 -19.68 -17.56
CA ALA A 480 -26.21 -20.98 -16.98
C ALA A 480 -24.96 -21.66 -16.41
N ALA A 481 -23.77 -21.44 -16.99
CA ALA A 481 -22.54 -22.06 -16.49
C ALA A 481 -21.99 -21.39 -15.21
N CYS A 482 -22.29 -20.11 -15.01
CA CYS A 482 -21.82 -19.31 -13.88
C CYS A 482 -22.98 -18.92 -12.92
N GLU A 483 -23.81 -19.87 -12.47
CA GLU A 483 -24.91 -19.59 -11.51
C GLU A 483 -24.41 -19.32 -10.07
N GLY A 484 -25.13 -18.46 -9.33
CA GLY A 484 -25.10 -18.39 -7.85
C GLY A 484 -23.85 -17.83 -7.15
N SER A 485 -23.08 -16.94 -7.78
CA SER A 485 -21.75 -16.52 -7.26
C SER A 485 -21.37 -15.07 -7.64
N HIS A 486 -20.27 -14.57 -7.07
CA HIS A 486 -19.56 -13.42 -7.62
C HIS A 486 -18.92 -13.83 -8.95
N ILE A 487 -18.93 -12.94 -9.93
CA ILE A 487 -18.33 -13.16 -11.24
C ILE A 487 -17.15 -12.23 -11.47
N MET A 488 -16.27 -12.66 -12.36
CA MET A 488 -15.21 -11.85 -12.94
C MET A 488 -15.23 -12.06 -14.46
N VAL A 489 -15.10 -10.99 -15.24
CA VAL A 489 -15.11 -11.03 -16.70
C VAL A 489 -13.80 -10.46 -17.22
N GLY A 490 -13.18 -11.16 -18.16
CA GLY A 490 -11.91 -10.74 -18.73
C GLY A 490 -11.70 -11.23 -20.15
N CYS A 491 -10.73 -10.60 -20.81
CA CYS A 491 -10.37 -10.93 -22.18
C CYS A 491 -8.90 -10.59 -22.43
N ARG A 492 -8.30 -11.23 -23.44
CA ARG A 492 -6.90 -11.02 -23.85
C ARG A 492 -6.65 -11.48 -25.29
N PRO A 493 -5.55 -11.06 -25.94
CA PRO A 493 -5.07 -11.73 -27.13
C PRO A 493 -4.83 -13.22 -26.84
N ARG A 494 -5.18 -14.10 -27.77
CA ARG A 494 -5.11 -15.54 -27.57
C ARG A 494 -3.69 -15.96 -27.22
N GLY A 495 -3.51 -16.63 -26.09
CA GLY A 495 -2.21 -17.08 -25.60
C GLY A 495 -1.35 -15.99 -24.93
N ALA A 496 -1.82 -14.75 -24.81
CA ALA A 496 -1.10 -13.73 -24.05
C ALA A 496 -1.01 -14.11 -22.56
N PRO A 497 0.09 -13.80 -21.86
CA PRO A 497 0.27 -14.18 -20.46
C PRO A 497 -0.67 -13.44 -19.50
N ASN A 498 -1.19 -12.29 -19.94
CA ASN A 498 -1.91 -11.35 -19.09
C ASN A 498 -3.35 -11.10 -19.56
N TRP A 499 -4.24 -10.90 -18.60
CA TRP A 499 -5.65 -10.58 -18.77
C TRP A 499 -5.91 -9.08 -18.62
N ALA A 500 -6.83 -8.56 -19.42
CA ALA A 500 -7.61 -7.38 -19.07
C ALA A 500 -8.86 -7.85 -18.34
N LEU A 501 -8.98 -7.53 -17.05
CA LEU A 501 -10.14 -7.83 -16.23
C LEU A 501 -11.06 -6.61 -16.23
N LEU A 502 -12.27 -6.82 -16.73
CA LEU A 502 -13.18 -5.75 -17.12
C LEU A 502 -14.21 -5.44 -16.04
N ALA A 503 -14.67 -6.45 -15.30
CA ALA A 503 -15.61 -6.28 -14.22
C ALA A 503 -15.51 -7.44 -13.26
N GLN A 504 -15.82 -7.17 -12.00
CA GLN A 504 -16.08 -8.18 -10.99
C GLN A 504 -17.21 -7.71 -10.06
N GLY A 505 -17.92 -8.64 -9.44
CA GLY A 505 -18.98 -8.31 -8.48
C GLY A 505 -20.02 -9.41 -8.36
N GLU A 506 -21.09 -9.14 -7.62
CA GLU A 506 -22.22 -10.07 -7.58
C GLU A 506 -22.81 -10.25 -8.97
N ARG A 507 -23.06 -11.50 -9.38
CA ARG A 507 -23.61 -11.81 -10.71
C ARG A 507 -24.88 -11.05 -11.02
N ASP A 508 -25.78 -10.96 -10.04
CA ASP A 508 -27.08 -10.29 -10.19
C ASP A 508 -26.96 -8.77 -10.13
N GLU A 509 -25.78 -8.25 -9.85
CA GLU A 509 -25.43 -6.86 -10.08
C GLU A 509 -24.83 -6.73 -11.47
N VAL A 510 -23.72 -7.41 -11.78
CA VAL A 510 -22.99 -7.26 -13.06
C VAL A 510 -23.82 -7.65 -14.30
N PHE A 511 -24.75 -8.60 -14.19
CA PHE A 511 -25.65 -9.00 -15.28
C PHE A 511 -27.12 -8.68 -14.96
N ARG A 512 -27.38 -7.60 -14.25
CA ARG A 512 -28.77 -7.14 -14.03
C ARG A 512 -29.36 -6.67 -15.35
N ASP A 513 -30.37 -7.40 -15.84
CA ASP A 513 -31.07 -7.07 -17.09
C ASP A 513 -31.84 -5.76 -16.94
N VAL A 514 -31.41 -4.74 -17.66
CA VAL A 514 -32.03 -3.40 -17.62
C VAL A 514 -33.30 -3.32 -18.47
N GLY A 515 -33.67 -4.39 -19.16
CA GLY A 515 -34.85 -4.46 -20.01
C GLY A 515 -34.74 -3.59 -21.26
N ALA A 516 -35.82 -3.56 -22.05
CA ALA A 516 -35.84 -2.89 -23.36
C ALA A 516 -36.05 -1.36 -23.32
N ALA A 517 -36.24 -0.78 -22.13
CA ALA A 517 -36.66 0.60 -21.95
C ALA A 517 -35.62 1.41 -21.17
N ALA A 518 -35.07 2.41 -21.86
CA ALA A 518 -34.08 3.40 -21.41
C ALA A 518 -32.67 2.85 -21.14
N ASP A 519 -31.67 3.62 -21.57
CA ASP A 519 -30.24 3.44 -21.36
C ASP A 519 -29.87 3.59 -19.88
N ALA A 520 -30.45 2.76 -19.01
CA ALA A 520 -30.13 2.72 -17.59
C ALA A 520 -28.73 2.13 -17.43
N ILE A 521 -27.77 3.02 -17.22
CA ILE A 521 -26.38 2.67 -16.92
C ILE A 521 -26.33 2.31 -15.43
N HIS A 522 -25.69 1.18 -15.13
CA HIS A 522 -25.37 0.81 -13.76
C HIS A 522 -23.86 0.90 -13.58
N GLU A 523 -23.46 1.44 -12.44
CA GLU A 523 -22.06 1.43 -12.01
C GLU A 523 -21.96 0.51 -10.80
N HIS A 524 -21.07 -0.48 -10.90
CA HIS A 524 -20.74 -1.35 -9.78
C HIS A 524 -19.23 -1.62 -9.82
N ASN A 525 -18.59 -1.69 -8.65
CA ASN A 525 -17.16 -1.93 -8.54
C ASN A 525 -16.33 -1.00 -9.45
N GLY A 526 -16.70 0.28 -9.54
CA GLY A 526 -15.99 1.27 -10.37
C GLY A 526 -16.01 0.98 -11.87
N VAL A 527 -16.93 0.15 -12.36
CA VAL A 527 -17.09 -0.15 -13.80
C VAL A 527 -18.51 0.18 -14.21
N GLY A 528 -18.66 0.99 -15.25
CA GLY A 528 -19.95 1.18 -15.90
C GLY A 528 -20.27 -0.04 -16.74
N TRP A 529 -21.50 -0.55 -16.66
CA TRP A 529 -21.93 -1.63 -17.52
C TRP A 529 -23.40 -1.50 -17.94
N TYR A 530 -23.71 -2.16 -19.06
CA TYR A 530 -25.05 -2.30 -19.62
C TYR A 530 -25.27 -3.77 -19.96
N TYR A 531 -26.37 -4.38 -19.48
CA TYR A 531 -26.74 -5.74 -19.86
C TYR A 531 -28.22 -5.82 -20.20
N ASN A 532 -28.52 -6.30 -21.40
CA ASN A 532 -29.86 -6.61 -21.88
C ASN A 532 -29.85 -7.99 -22.55
N ALA A 533 -30.61 -8.93 -21.99
CA ALA A 533 -30.61 -10.32 -22.44
C ALA A 533 -31.04 -10.51 -23.91
N ALA A 534 -31.76 -9.54 -24.47
CA ALA A 534 -32.23 -9.57 -25.86
C ALA A 534 -31.28 -8.88 -26.86
N SER A 535 -30.41 -7.95 -26.43
CA SER A 535 -29.84 -6.94 -27.32
C SER A 535 -28.32 -6.77 -27.21
N SER A 536 -27.76 -6.56 -26.02
CA SER A 536 -26.31 -6.35 -25.89
C SER A 536 -25.81 -6.38 -24.45
N ILE A 537 -24.50 -6.57 -24.31
CA ILE A 537 -23.75 -6.36 -23.08
C ILE A 537 -22.57 -5.43 -23.35
N GLY A 538 -22.26 -4.52 -22.42
CA GLY A 538 -21.10 -3.65 -22.53
C GLY A 538 -20.50 -3.27 -21.18
N PHE A 539 -19.19 -3.04 -21.17
CA PHE A 539 -18.40 -2.60 -20.02
C PHE A 539 -17.53 -1.40 -20.42
N ALA A 540 -17.39 -0.44 -19.50
CA ALA A 540 -16.53 0.73 -19.68
C ALA A 540 -15.94 1.21 -18.35
N SER A 541 -14.83 1.95 -18.46
CA SER A 541 -14.21 2.67 -17.33
C SER A 541 -15.21 3.57 -16.59
N PRO A 542 -15.00 3.83 -15.29
CA PRO A 542 -15.92 4.65 -14.48
C PRO A 542 -16.07 6.06 -15.06
N GLY A 543 -17.30 6.59 -15.03
CA GLY A 543 -17.63 7.90 -15.61
C GLY A 543 -17.72 7.93 -17.15
N ALA A 544 -17.40 6.84 -17.85
CA ALA A 544 -17.60 6.73 -19.29
C ALA A 544 -19.01 6.21 -19.62
N GLU A 545 -19.73 6.88 -20.52
CA GLU A 545 -21.07 6.44 -20.92
C GLU A 545 -21.04 5.06 -21.58
N VAL A 546 -21.75 4.08 -21.02
CA VAL A 546 -21.94 2.75 -21.62
C VAL A 546 -23.42 2.40 -21.69
N ASN A 547 -23.93 2.34 -22.91
CA ASN A 547 -25.29 1.94 -23.20
C ASN A 547 -25.34 1.23 -24.56
N ARG A 548 -26.54 0.88 -25.03
CA ARG A 548 -26.72 0.18 -26.31
C ARG A 548 -26.12 0.94 -27.50
N VAL A 549 -26.04 2.27 -27.42
CA VAL A 549 -25.51 3.15 -28.47
C VAL A 549 -24.03 3.48 -28.25
N THR A 550 -23.60 3.74 -27.02
CA THR A 550 -22.24 4.19 -26.69
C THR A 550 -21.27 3.04 -26.42
N CYS A 551 -21.74 1.80 -26.26
CA CYS A 551 -20.82 0.65 -26.24
C CYS A 551 -20.24 0.36 -27.64
N ASP A 552 -20.86 0.88 -28.71
CA ASP A 552 -20.33 0.88 -30.09
C ASP A 552 -19.36 2.04 -30.31
N ILE A 553 -18.09 1.89 -29.91
CA ILE A 553 -17.06 2.86 -30.30
C ILE A 553 -16.39 2.40 -31.60
N ALA A 554 -16.71 3.08 -32.69
CA ALA A 554 -15.94 2.97 -33.93
C ALA A 554 -14.67 3.83 -33.82
N GLY A 555 -13.50 3.20 -33.84
CA GLY A 555 -12.23 3.91 -34.09
C GLY A 555 -11.43 4.41 -32.88
N ALA A 556 -11.71 3.94 -31.66
CA ALA A 556 -10.81 4.16 -30.52
C ALA A 556 -10.26 2.82 -30.04
N GLU A 557 -8.93 2.70 -30.00
CA GLU A 557 -8.23 1.59 -29.35
C GLU A 557 -8.33 1.78 -27.82
N ASP A 558 -9.49 1.48 -27.24
CA ASP A 558 -9.72 1.61 -25.80
C ASP A 558 -9.75 0.24 -25.12
N PRO A 559 -8.59 -0.28 -24.67
CA PRO A 559 -8.48 -1.61 -24.06
C PRO A 559 -9.32 -1.79 -22.79
N THR A 560 -9.93 -0.73 -22.29
CA THR A 560 -10.84 -0.73 -21.14
C THR A 560 -12.32 -0.88 -21.53
N ARG A 561 -12.61 -1.27 -22.78
CA ARG A 561 -13.99 -1.42 -23.26
C ARG A 561 -14.27 -2.76 -23.90
N LEU A 562 -15.49 -3.25 -23.66
CA LEU A 562 -16.03 -4.47 -24.25
C LEU A 562 -17.49 -4.23 -24.62
N CYS A 563 -17.93 -4.66 -25.80
CA CYS A 563 -19.33 -4.53 -26.22
C CYS A 563 -19.72 -5.69 -27.12
N TRP A 564 -20.77 -6.43 -26.76
CA TRP A 564 -21.27 -7.57 -27.52
C TRP A 564 -22.74 -7.33 -27.85
N HIS A 565 -23.08 -7.38 -29.13
CA HIS A 565 -24.46 -7.33 -29.60
C HIS A 565 -25.02 -8.72 -29.80
N MET A 566 -26.25 -8.89 -29.34
CA MET A 566 -26.98 -10.12 -29.38
C MET A 566 -28.30 -9.93 -30.13
N SER A 567 -28.74 -10.97 -30.84
CA SER A 567 -30.10 -11.05 -31.38
C SER A 567 -30.65 -12.43 -31.07
N GLY A 568 -31.69 -12.48 -30.25
CA GLY A 568 -32.27 -13.75 -29.80
C GLY A 568 -31.22 -14.66 -29.15
N ASN A 569 -30.38 -14.08 -28.29
CA ASN A 569 -29.29 -14.75 -27.57
C ASN A 569 -28.11 -15.24 -28.41
N ARG A 570 -28.02 -14.85 -29.68
CA ARG A 570 -26.87 -15.15 -30.56
C ARG A 570 -26.01 -13.91 -30.74
N LEU A 571 -24.70 -14.05 -30.64
CA LEU A 571 -23.74 -12.98 -30.91
C LEU A 571 -23.80 -12.55 -32.39
N THR A 572 -24.03 -11.27 -32.67
CA THR A 572 -24.20 -10.75 -34.04
C THR A 572 -23.18 -9.69 -34.45
N ALA A 573 -22.67 -8.89 -33.51
CA ALA A 573 -21.69 -7.84 -33.73
C ALA A 573 -21.04 -7.42 -32.40
N GLY A 574 -20.03 -6.55 -32.43
CA GLY A 574 -19.42 -5.98 -31.23
C GLY A 574 -17.91 -5.74 -31.36
N TYR A 575 -17.28 -5.49 -30.21
CA TYR A 575 -15.87 -5.20 -30.00
C TYR A 575 -15.31 -5.99 -28.81
N ARG A 576 -14.03 -6.32 -28.87
CA ARG A 576 -13.27 -7.06 -27.86
C ARG A 576 -12.21 -6.15 -27.25
N CYS A 577 -12.10 -6.03 -25.91
CA CYS A 577 -11.02 -5.31 -25.20
C CYS A 577 -10.43 -4.11 -25.98
N GLY A 578 -11.26 -3.18 -26.47
CA GLY A 578 -10.80 -2.03 -27.25
C GLY A 578 -10.32 -2.21 -28.69
N ALA A 579 -10.25 -3.43 -29.23
CA ALA A 579 -9.75 -3.65 -30.59
C ALA A 579 -10.79 -3.25 -31.65
N VAL A 580 -10.33 -2.54 -32.68
CA VAL A 580 -11.14 -1.99 -33.79
C VAL A 580 -11.59 -3.03 -34.82
N ARG A 581 -11.24 -4.31 -34.63
CA ARG A 581 -11.53 -5.40 -35.57
C ARG A 581 -12.77 -6.18 -35.13
N SER A 582 -13.51 -6.71 -36.10
CA SER A 582 -14.75 -7.47 -35.91
C SER A 582 -14.68 -8.47 -34.76
N ILE A 583 -15.77 -8.60 -34.00
CA ILE A 583 -15.93 -9.62 -32.94
C ILE A 583 -15.80 -11.07 -33.42
N PHE A 584 -15.68 -11.34 -34.73
CA PHE A 584 -15.60 -12.70 -35.29
C PHE A 584 -14.20 -13.02 -35.81
N ASP A 585 -13.28 -13.26 -34.89
CA ASP A 585 -11.86 -13.54 -35.16
C ASP A 585 -11.27 -14.24 -33.93
N ASP A 586 -10.43 -15.26 -34.15
CA ASP A 586 -9.90 -16.16 -33.13
C ASP A 586 -8.59 -15.66 -32.48
N SER A 587 -8.13 -14.46 -32.85
CA SER A 587 -6.92 -13.83 -32.27
C SER A 587 -7.07 -13.37 -30.81
N TYR A 588 -8.26 -13.46 -30.22
CA TYR A 588 -8.54 -13.11 -28.83
C TYR A 588 -9.37 -14.20 -28.17
N GLU A 589 -9.27 -14.28 -26.86
CA GLU A 589 -10.07 -15.16 -26.02
C GLU A 589 -10.77 -14.38 -24.90
N ARG A 590 -11.89 -14.93 -24.43
CA ARG A 590 -12.65 -14.40 -23.30
C ARG A 590 -12.88 -15.47 -22.26
N ARG A 591 -12.95 -15.03 -21.02
CA ARG A 591 -13.15 -15.90 -19.88
C ARG A 591 -14.05 -15.25 -18.84
N VAL A 592 -14.90 -16.07 -18.25
CA VAL A 592 -15.71 -15.70 -17.09
C VAL A 592 -15.36 -16.66 -15.98
N TRP A 593 -15.07 -16.08 -14.83
CA TRP A 593 -14.83 -16.84 -13.62
C TRP A 593 -15.98 -16.63 -12.64
N ARG A 594 -16.18 -17.63 -11.78
CA ARG A 594 -16.97 -17.52 -10.57
C ARG A 594 -16.07 -17.66 -9.34
N LEU A 595 -16.44 -16.98 -8.26
CA LEU A 595 -15.74 -17.15 -6.99
C LEU A 595 -15.97 -18.58 -6.47
N ARG A 596 -14.89 -19.23 -6.01
CA ARG A 596 -14.91 -20.60 -5.48
C ARG A 596 -15.71 -20.76 -4.20
#